data_AF-A0A1I5ILE6-F1
#
_entry.id   AF-A0A1I5ILE6-F1
#
_cell.length_a   1.000
_cell.length_b   1.000
_cell.length_c   1.000
_cell.angle_alpha   90.00
_cell.angle_beta   90.00
_cell.angle_gamma   90.00
#
_symmetry.space_group_name_H-M   'P 1'
#
loop_
_entity.id
_entity.type
_entity.pdbx_description
1 polymer ?
#
loop_
_entity_poly.entity_id
_entity_poly.type
_entity_poly.pdbx_seq_one_letter_code
_entity_poly.pdbx_strand_id
1 'polypeptide(L)'
;MKKLKTLLFTVLAFLLVQVNSFAQCAMCRASVENNVSNGDTSIGSGLNTGILYLFVMPYLIATVIGILWYRAAKKRKSKLALR
;
A
#
# COMPACT_ATOMS: atom_id res chain seq x y z
N MET A 1 -11.06 -17.41 29.21
CA MET A 1 -12.00 -16.69 28.31
C MET A 1 -12.05 -15.18 28.53
N LYS A 2 -12.02 -14.67 29.77
CA LYS A 2 -12.12 -13.22 30.04
C LYS A 2 -11.00 -12.40 29.37
N LYS A 3 -9.74 -12.85 29.47
CA LYS A 3 -8.58 -12.21 28.83
C LYS A 3 -8.65 -12.19 27.29
N LEU A 4 -9.15 -13.25 26.67
CA LEU A 4 -9.33 -13.33 25.22
C LEU A 4 -10.45 -12.39 24.73
N LYS A 5 -11.56 -12.32 25.48
CA LYS A 5 -12.63 -11.35 25.19
C LYS A 5 -12.16 -9.91 25.37
N THR A 6 -11.38 -9.62 26.41
CA THR A 6 -10.77 -8.30 26.61
C THR A 6 -9.83 -7.95 25.47
N LEU A 7 -8.96 -8.88 25.03
CA LEU A 7 -8.04 -8.69 23.90
C LEU A 7 -8.80 -8.42 22.59
N LEU A 8 -9.83 -9.22 22.30
CA LEU A 8 -10.64 -9.06 21.10
C LEU A 8 -11.37 -7.71 21.11
N PHE A 9 -11.87 -7.28 22.27
CA PHE A 9 -12.53 -6.00 22.45
C PHE A 9 -11.57 -4.82 22.27
N THR A 10 -10.35 -4.88 22.82
CA THR A 10 -9.35 -3.82 22.60
C THR A 10 -8.89 -3.73 21.15
N VAL A 11 -8.71 -4.87 20.47
CA VAL A 11 -8.39 -4.88 19.02
C VAL A 11 -9.52 -4.26 18.21
N LEU A 12 -10.77 -4.65 18.49
CA LEU A 12 -11.93 -4.10 17.80
C LEU A 12 -12.08 -2.59 18.04
N ALA A 13 -11.90 -2.14 19.28
CA ALA A 13 -11.93 -0.72 19.63
C ALA A 13 -10.83 0.07 18.87
N PHE A 14 -9.63 -0.49 18.76
CA PHE A 14 -8.53 0.18 18.05
C PHE A 14 -8.78 0.30 16.54
N LEU A 15 -9.44 -0.68 15.92
CA LEU A 15 -9.83 -0.64 14.50
C LEU A 15 -10.92 0.40 14.19
N LEU A 16 -11.74 0.73 15.19
CA LEU A 16 -12.83 1.70 15.07
C LEU A 16 -12.36 3.15 15.32
N VAL A 17 -11.15 3.35 15.85
CA VAL A 17 -10.57 4.68 16.05
C VAL A 17 -9.98 5.16 14.72
N GLN A 18 -10.72 6.02 14.04
CA GLN A 18 -10.25 6.76 12.88
C GLN A 18 -9.72 8.12 13.35
N VAL A 19 -8.39 8.26 13.41
CA VAL A 19 -7.75 9.53 13.73
C VAL A 19 -7.67 10.35 12.45
N ASN A 20 -8.34 11.51 12.42
CA ASN A 20 -8.16 12.49 11.34
C ASN A 20 -6.74 13.05 11.43
N SER A 21 -5.80 12.38 10.76
CA SER A 21 -4.43 12.86 10.63
C SER A 21 -4.39 13.96 9.57
N PHE A 22 -4.02 15.17 9.96
CA PHE A 22 -3.55 16.16 9.00
C PHE A 22 -2.33 15.57 8.31
N ALA A 23 -2.34 15.57 6.97
CA ALA A 23 -1.38 14.87 6.11
C ALA A 23 0.05 14.86 6.67
N GLN A 24 0.53 13.68 7.05
CA GLN A 24 1.85 13.43 7.66
C GLN A 24 3.02 13.55 6.66
N CYS A 25 2.82 14.19 5.51
CA CYS A 25 3.87 14.41 4.53
C CYS A 25 4.05 15.91 4.33
N ALA A 26 4.99 16.50 5.07
CA ALA A 26 5.46 17.87 4.85
C ALA A 26 5.86 18.11 3.38
N MET A 27 6.31 17.07 2.66
CA MET A 27 6.57 17.14 1.21
C MET A 27 5.31 17.28 0.35
N CYS A 28 4.25 16.53 0.64
CA CYS A 28 3.02 16.59 -0.16
C CYS A 28 2.31 17.94 0.02
N ARG A 29 2.32 18.48 1.26
CA ARG A 29 1.76 19.80 1.55
C ARG A 29 2.57 20.92 0.89
N ALA A 30 3.90 20.92 1.01
CA ALA A 30 4.75 21.94 0.41
C ALA A 30 4.63 21.98 -1.12
N SER A 31 4.53 20.83 -1.78
CA SER A 31 4.37 20.79 -3.24
C SER A 31 2.99 21.30 -3.68
N VAL A 32 1.91 20.94 -2.96
CA VAL A 32 0.56 21.43 -3.27
C VAL A 32 0.42 22.92 -2.99
N GLU A 33 0.92 23.42 -1.87
CA GLU A 33 0.86 24.85 -1.51
C GLU A 33 1.64 25.72 -2.51
N ASN A 34 2.79 25.24 -3.01
CA ASN A 34 3.52 25.95 -4.08
C ASN A 34 2.76 25.97 -5.42
N ASN A 35 2.12 24.86 -5.82
CA ASN A 35 1.36 24.82 -7.07
C ASN A 35 0.07 25.66 -7.01
N VAL A 36 -0.64 25.62 -5.88
CA VAL A 36 -1.83 26.46 -5.64
C VAL A 36 -1.48 27.94 -5.57
N SER A 37 -0.35 28.31 -4.93
CA SER A 37 0.11 29.71 -4.87
C SER A 37 0.49 30.26 -6.25
N ASN A 38 0.84 29.39 -7.21
CA ASN A 38 1.12 29.75 -8.60
C ASN A 38 -0.14 29.73 -9.50
N GLY A 39 -1.34 29.48 -8.95
CA GLY A 39 -2.61 29.53 -9.69
C GLY A 39 -3.09 28.18 -10.26
N ASP A 40 -2.32 27.10 -10.11
CA ASP A 40 -2.68 25.77 -10.64
C ASP A 40 -3.33 24.90 -9.56
N THR A 41 -4.67 24.96 -9.49
CA THR A 41 -5.50 24.19 -8.54
C THR A 41 -5.70 22.72 -8.94
N SER A 42 -5.40 22.36 -10.20
CA SER A 42 -5.57 21.02 -10.76
C SER A 42 -4.64 19.95 -10.16
N ILE A 43 -3.50 20.38 -9.60
CA ILE A 43 -2.48 19.51 -9.01
C ILE A 43 -2.98 18.86 -7.70
N GLY A 44 -3.87 19.53 -6.96
CA GLY A 44 -4.43 19.00 -5.70
C GLY A 44 -5.26 17.72 -5.89
N SER A 45 -6.01 17.61 -6.98
CA SER A 45 -6.82 16.41 -7.29
C SER A 45 -5.99 15.22 -7.78
N GLY A 46 -4.86 15.45 -8.43
CA GLY A 46 -4.00 14.39 -8.99
C GLY A 46 -3.12 13.68 -7.96
N LEU A 47 -2.91 14.29 -6.79
CA LEU A 47 -1.95 13.81 -5.79
C LEU A 47 -2.38 12.47 -5.15
N ASN A 48 -3.67 12.31 -4.83
CA ASN A 48 -4.18 11.08 -4.23
C ASN A 48 -4.01 9.90 -5.21
N THR A 49 -4.29 10.13 -6.50
CA THR A 49 -4.05 9.16 -7.56
C THR A 49 -2.56 8.80 -7.67
N GLY A 50 -1.66 9.78 -7.55
CA GLY A 50 -0.21 9.55 -7.55
C GLY A 50 0.27 8.71 -6.36
N ILE A 51 -0.24 8.97 -5.16
CA ILE A 51 0.08 8.20 -3.94
C ILE A 51 -0.42 6.76 -4.08
N LEU A 52 -1.65 6.56 -4.54
CA LEU A 52 -2.19 5.22 -4.79
C LEU A 52 -1.39 4.46 -5.85
N TYR A 53 -0.96 5.13 -6.92
CA TYR A 53 -0.13 4.52 -7.96
C TYR A 53 1.23 4.04 -7.41
N LEU A 54 1.93 4.91 -6.66
CA LEU A 54 3.22 4.58 -6.05
C LEU A 54 3.10 3.49 -4.98
N PHE A 55 1.98 3.45 -4.23
CA PHE A 55 1.72 2.41 -3.24
C PHE A 55 1.41 1.05 -3.88
N VAL A 56 0.64 1.00 -4.97
CA VAL A 56 0.23 -0.25 -5.62
C VAL A 56 1.36 -0.88 -6.45
N MET A 57 2.21 -0.07 -7.08
CA MET A 57 3.32 -0.53 -7.91
C MET A 57 4.23 -1.61 -7.29
N PRO A 58 4.75 -1.48 -6.06
CA PRO A 58 5.63 -2.49 -5.48
C PRO A 58 4.94 -3.85 -5.30
N TYR A 59 3.65 -3.88 -4.97
CA TYR A 59 2.89 -5.13 -4.82
C TYR A 59 2.66 -5.83 -6.17
N LEU A 60 2.40 -5.06 -7.23
CA LEU A 60 2.29 -5.60 -8.58
C LEU A 60 3.61 -6.22 -9.04
N ILE A 61 4.73 -5.51 -8.85
CA ILE A 61 6.07 -5.99 -9.20
C ILE A 61 6.38 -7.29 -8.44
N ALA A 62 6.16 -7.32 -7.13
CA ALA A 62 6.40 -8.50 -6.31
C ALA A 62 5.56 -9.71 -6.78
N THR A 63 4.30 -9.48 -7.14
CA THR A 63 3.38 -10.52 -7.64
C THR A 63 3.86 -11.10 -8.96
N VAL A 64 4.28 -10.25 -9.92
CA VAL A 64 4.80 -10.70 -11.21
C VAL A 64 6.07 -11.54 -11.01
N ILE A 65 7.01 -11.07 -10.19
CA ILE A 65 8.24 -11.80 -9.88
C ILE A 65 7.92 -13.15 -9.24
N GLY A 66 7.00 -13.19 -8.27
CA GLY A 66 6.57 -14.41 -7.60
C GLY A 66 5.97 -15.44 -8.56
N ILE A 67 5.11 -15.01 -9.49
CA ILE A 67 4.52 -15.89 -10.52
C ILE A 67 5.59 -16.44 -11.45
N LEU A 68 6.51 -15.59 -11.94
CA LEU A 68 7.59 -16.02 -12.83
C LEU A 68 8.52 -17.04 -12.13
N TRP A 69 8.87 -16.78 -10.88
CA TRP A 69 9.69 -17.68 -10.07
C TRP A 69 8.99 -19.03 -9.84
N TYR A 70 7.71 -19.02 -9.46
CA TYR A 70 6.93 -20.25 -9.25
C TYR A 70 6.84 -21.09 -10.53
N ARG A 71 6.57 -20.46 -11.68
CA ARG A 71 6.52 -21.15 -12.99
C ARG A 71 7.88 -21.76 -13.35
N ALA A 72 8.97 -21.03 -13.11
CA ALA A 72 10.32 -21.54 -13.35
C ALA A 72 10.66 -22.71 -12.42
N ALA A 73 10.34 -22.61 -11.13
CA ALA A 73 10.55 -23.68 -10.15
C ALA A 73 9.76 -24.95 -10.49
N LYS A 74 8.48 -24.82 -10.90
CA LYS A 74 7.64 -25.96 -11.31
C LYS A 74 8.20 -26.65 -12.56
N LYS A 75 8.67 -25.89 -13.57
CA LYS A 75 9.34 -26.45 -14.76
C LYS A 75 10.61 -27.23 -14.39
N ARG A 76 11.44 -26.71 -13.48
CA ARG A 76 12.64 -27.42 -12.99
C ARG A 76 12.29 -28.72 -12.26
N LYS A 77 11.28 -28.70 -11.36
CA LYS A 77 10.82 -29.92 -10.67
C LYS A 77 10.33 -30.99 -11.65
N SER A 78 9.52 -30.60 -12.63
CA SER A 78 9.03 -31.52 -13.66
C SER A 78 10.16 -32.12 -14.51
N LYS A 79 11.19 -31.33 -14.85
CA LYS A 79 12.35 -31.81 -15.61
C LYS A 79 13.24 -32.75 -14.78
N LEU A 80 13.34 -32.52 -13.46
CA LEU A 80 14.08 -33.39 -12.55
C LEU A 80 13.36 -34.71 -12.31
N ALA A 81 12.02 -34.73 -12.26
CA ALA A 81 11.22 -35.94 -12.08
C ALA A 81 11.13 -36.84 -13.32
N LEU A 82 11.50 -36.33 -14.50
CA LEU A 82 11.57 -37.07 -15.77
C LEU A 82 12.97 -37.61 -16.08
N ARG A 83 13.96 -37.31 -15.23
CA ARG A 83 15.30 -37.90 -15.25
C ARG A 83 15.41 -38.94 -14.15
#